data_AF-A0A7W7CJ03-F1
#
_entry.id   AF-A0A7W7CJ03-F1
#
_cell.length_a   1.000
_cell.length_b   1.000
_cell.length_c   1.000
_cell.angle_alpha   90.00
_cell.angle_beta   90.00
_cell.angle_gamma   90.00
#
_symmetry.space_group_name_H-M   'P 1'
#
loop_
_entity.id
_entity.type
_entity.pdbx_description
1 polymer ?
#
loop_
_entity_poly.entity_id
_entity_poly.type
_entity_poly.pdbx_seq_one_letter_code
_entity_poly.pdbx_strand_id
1 'polypeptide(L)'
;MRIARIVPVLALVVGAALSGATAQAAPAAPERLASPVAPAVAAGPGTKDAWYSTTNGKLTYVNGNGENSECSASSVNSPSGRVVVTAGHCVYRASTGGVSTNFTYHPGYHMGVRLPAFTVAYAEAAPQWLQGDYRHDYAFLVTNDLPDGRRLVDVAGAHGLIINSAYRQQVHVAGYPYRMENGEAQWYCWGTAGREAGTNRHTMGCDGNDGASGGPWLRNYKPNGLGDVISVTSTNPNKINHAPYFGPEAKALYLSVANR
;
A
#
# COMPACT_ATOMS: atom_id res chain seq x y z
N MET A 1 32.92 1.87 -42.83
CA MET A 1 32.92 1.06 -41.59
C MET A 1 31.64 0.22 -41.62
N ARG A 2 31.77 -1.10 -41.41
CA ARG A 2 30.88 -2.13 -41.97
C ARG A 2 29.53 -2.26 -41.23
N ILE A 3 28.45 -2.30 -42.01
CA ILE A 3 27.07 -2.62 -41.61
C ILE A 3 27.00 -4.12 -41.29
N ALA A 4 26.62 -4.47 -40.06
CA ALA A 4 26.41 -5.86 -39.66
C ALA A 4 25.06 -6.36 -40.21
N ARG A 5 25.13 -7.42 -41.02
CA ARG A 5 23.98 -8.11 -41.61
C ARG A 5 23.30 -9.00 -40.57
N ILE A 6 21.98 -8.91 -40.47
CA ILE A 6 21.12 -9.84 -39.74
C ILE A 6 20.99 -11.11 -40.59
N VAL A 7 21.34 -12.27 -40.02
CA VAL A 7 21.07 -13.59 -40.60
C VAL A 7 19.88 -14.19 -39.85
N PRO A 8 18.79 -14.61 -40.53
CA PRO A 8 17.69 -15.27 -39.87
C PRO A 8 18.06 -16.74 -39.63
N VAL A 9 18.07 -17.17 -38.37
CA VAL A 9 18.16 -18.60 -38.04
C VAL A 9 16.76 -19.17 -38.15
N LEU A 10 16.55 -20.01 -39.18
CA LEU A 10 15.35 -20.80 -39.36
C LEU A 10 15.37 -21.96 -38.36
N ALA A 11 14.63 -21.87 -37.27
CA ALA A 11 14.45 -22.97 -36.33
C ALA A 11 13.28 -23.86 -36.78
N LEU A 12 13.57 -25.11 -37.11
CA LEU A 12 12.58 -26.17 -37.34
C LEU A 12 11.72 -26.34 -36.07
N VAL A 13 10.41 -26.11 -36.18
CA VAL A 13 9.45 -26.48 -35.14
C VAL A 13 9.00 -27.91 -35.42
N VAL A 14 9.62 -28.88 -34.74
CA VAL A 14 9.05 -30.23 -34.62
C VAL A 14 8.08 -30.20 -33.43
N GLY A 15 6.79 -30.34 -33.71
CA GLY A 15 5.74 -30.40 -32.72
C GLY A 15 5.82 -31.68 -31.89
N ALA A 16 5.96 -31.52 -30.57
CA ALA A 16 5.50 -32.50 -29.60
C ALA A 16 4.38 -31.82 -28.80
N ALA A 17 3.14 -32.27 -29.00
CA ALA A 17 2.01 -31.87 -28.17
C ALA A 17 2.19 -32.50 -26.78
N LEU A 18 2.82 -31.76 -25.86
CA LEU A 18 2.78 -32.06 -24.44
C LEU A 18 1.53 -31.43 -23.86
N SER A 19 0.49 -32.24 -23.71
CA SER A 19 -0.65 -31.96 -22.83
C SER A 19 -0.19 -31.96 -21.37
N GLY A 20 0.55 -30.93 -20.99
CA GLY A 20 0.88 -30.63 -19.61
C GLY A 20 -0.28 -29.89 -18.97
N ALA A 21 -1.02 -30.57 -18.09
CA ALA A 21 -1.81 -29.87 -17.08
C ALA A 21 -0.84 -28.95 -16.34
N THR A 22 -1.05 -27.64 -16.44
CA THR A 22 -0.28 -26.65 -15.70
C THR A 22 -0.58 -26.86 -14.22
N ALA A 23 0.31 -27.58 -13.53
CA ALA A 23 0.30 -27.62 -12.07
C ALA A 23 0.42 -26.17 -11.61
N GLN A 24 -0.65 -25.63 -11.02
CA GLN A 24 -0.65 -24.33 -10.37
C GLN A 24 0.52 -24.36 -9.37
N ALA A 25 1.53 -23.52 -9.60
CA ALA A 25 2.66 -23.42 -8.69
C ALA A 25 2.13 -23.18 -7.27
N ALA A 26 2.64 -23.95 -6.30
CA ALA A 26 2.26 -23.76 -4.90
C ALA A 26 2.50 -22.29 -4.51
N PRO A 27 1.61 -21.68 -3.71
CA PRO A 27 1.80 -20.30 -3.29
C PRO A 27 3.14 -20.17 -2.57
N ALA A 28 3.91 -19.13 -2.92
CA ALA A 28 5.19 -18.85 -2.30
C ALA A 28 5.03 -18.63 -0.79
N ALA A 29 6.04 -19.01 -0.01
CA ALA A 29 6.03 -18.79 1.44
C ALA A 29 6.04 -17.28 1.76
N PRO A 30 5.40 -16.84 2.87
CA PRO A 30 5.47 -15.46 3.30
C PRO A 30 6.91 -15.00 3.51
N GLU A 31 7.26 -13.84 2.99
CA GLU A 31 8.59 -13.23 3.11
C GLU A 31 8.47 -11.85 3.78
N ARG A 32 9.26 -11.61 4.82
CA ARG A 32 9.38 -10.31 5.47
C ARG A 32 10.41 -9.47 4.74
N LEU A 33 9.98 -8.34 4.17
CA LEU A 33 10.85 -7.36 3.52
C LEU A 33 11.32 -6.26 4.48
N ALA A 34 10.51 -5.96 5.50
CA ALA A 34 10.83 -4.96 6.51
C ALA A 34 10.27 -5.36 7.89
N SER A 35 11.01 -5.02 8.94
CA SER A 35 10.58 -5.18 10.33
C SER A 35 9.96 -3.87 10.84
N PRO A 36 8.92 -3.91 11.68
CA PRO A 36 8.35 -2.69 12.27
C PRO A 36 9.37 -1.94 13.13
N VAL A 37 9.26 -0.62 13.14
CA VAL A 37 10.07 0.29 13.96
C VAL A 37 9.13 1.19 14.76
N ALA A 38 9.35 1.25 16.07
CA ALA A 38 8.54 2.10 16.94
C ALA A 38 8.83 3.59 16.71
N PRO A 39 7.80 4.46 16.82
CA PRO A 39 8.02 5.90 16.77
C PRO A 39 8.93 6.35 17.92
N ALA A 40 9.76 7.38 17.70
CA ALA A 40 10.50 8.01 18.79
C ALA A 40 9.58 8.82 19.72
N VAL A 41 8.43 9.26 19.21
CA VAL A 41 7.41 9.99 19.97
C VAL A 41 6.28 9.01 20.33
N ALA A 42 5.95 8.88 21.62
CA ALA A 42 4.78 8.12 22.04
C ALA A 42 3.50 8.73 21.41
N ALA A 43 2.47 7.92 21.18
CA ALA A 43 1.16 8.40 20.73
C ALA A 43 0.74 9.62 21.59
N GLY A 44 0.40 10.73 20.93
CA GLY A 44 0.14 12.00 21.62
C GLY A 44 -1.00 11.89 22.64
N PRO A 45 -1.06 12.80 23.64
CA PRO A 45 -2.01 12.74 24.76
C PRO A 45 -3.51 12.84 24.39
N GLY A 46 -3.84 12.93 23.10
CA GLY A 46 -5.21 13.09 22.59
C GLY A 46 -5.93 11.79 22.20
N THR A 47 -5.23 10.66 22.01
CA THR A 47 -5.89 9.42 21.56
C THR A 47 -6.05 8.43 22.73
N LYS A 48 -7.29 8.26 23.20
CA LYS A 48 -7.64 7.24 24.22
C LYS A 48 -7.82 5.84 23.63
N ASP A 49 -7.57 5.68 22.34
CA ASP A 49 -7.76 4.45 21.59
C ASP A 49 -6.50 3.60 21.62
N ALA A 50 -6.57 2.44 22.30
CA ALA A 50 -5.46 1.51 22.45
C ALA A 50 -4.98 0.90 21.12
N TRP A 51 -5.71 1.09 20.03
CA TRP A 51 -5.38 0.58 18.69
C TRP A 51 -5.05 1.71 17.70
N TYR A 52 -4.90 2.93 18.18
CA TYR A 52 -4.43 4.05 17.38
C TYR A 52 -2.97 3.84 16.93
N SER A 53 -2.67 4.26 15.70
CA SER A 53 -1.33 4.15 15.10
C SER A 53 -0.86 5.51 14.62
N THR A 54 0.30 5.94 15.10
CA THR A 54 1.01 7.11 14.55
C THR A 54 1.55 6.84 13.15
N THR A 55 1.74 5.57 12.81
CA THR A 55 2.25 5.10 11.52
C THR A 55 1.17 5.14 10.42
N ASN A 56 -0.12 5.18 10.77
CA ASN A 56 -1.23 5.30 9.81
C ASN A 56 -1.66 6.75 9.68
N GLY A 57 -2.02 7.19 8.48
CA GLY A 57 -2.31 8.61 8.25
C GLY A 57 -3.21 8.89 7.05
N LYS A 58 -3.62 10.16 6.94
CA LYS A 58 -4.27 10.70 5.74
C LYS A 58 -3.22 11.00 4.68
N LEU A 59 -3.58 10.77 3.43
CA LEU A 59 -2.81 11.18 2.26
C LEU A 59 -3.65 12.18 1.47
N THR A 60 -3.24 13.45 1.47
CA THR A 60 -3.91 14.51 0.70
C THR A 60 -3.13 14.77 -0.58
N TYR A 61 -3.82 15.03 -1.69
CA TYR A 61 -3.20 15.25 -3.00
C TYR A 61 -4.12 16.04 -3.93
N VAL A 62 -3.58 16.47 -5.07
CA VAL A 62 -4.35 17.04 -6.19
C VAL A 62 -4.50 15.95 -7.25
N ASN A 63 -5.72 15.55 -7.58
CA ASN A 63 -5.98 14.49 -8.55
C ASN A 63 -5.73 14.95 -10.00
N GLY A 64 -5.83 14.03 -10.96
CA GLY A 64 -5.60 14.34 -12.39
C GLY A 64 -6.58 15.35 -13.01
N ASN A 65 -7.67 15.70 -12.33
CA ASN A 65 -8.61 16.76 -12.74
C ASN A 65 -8.29 18.12 -12.09
N GLY A 66 -7.26 18.21 -11.24
CA GLY A 66 -6.92 19.41 -10.49
C GLY A 66 -7.68 19.59 -9.18
N GLU A 67 -8.41 18.57 -8.71
CA GLU A 67 -9.23 18.66 -7.49
C GLU A 67 -8.46 18.14 -6.27
N ASN A 68 -8.64 18.78 -5.12
CA ASN A 68 -8.15 18.25 -3.85
C ASN A 68 -8.84 16.91 -3.54
N SER A 69 -8.06 15.92 -3.18
CA SER A 69 -8.51 14.55 -2.93
C SER A 69 -7.76 13.95 -1.74
N GLU A 70 -8.38 12.94 -1.14
CA GLU A 70 -7.87 12.30 0.06
C GLU A 70 -7.94 10.78 -0.06
N CYS A 71 -6.88 10.13 0.42
CA CYS A 71 -6.77 8.71 0.66
C CYS A 71 -6.25 8.48 2.08
N SER A 72 -6.12 7.21 2.43
CA SER A 72 -5.34 6.73 3.57
C SER A 72 -3.99 6.20 3.11
N ALA A 73 -3.03 6.15 4.02
CA ALA A 73 -1.73 5.55 3.79
C ALA A 73 -1.09 5.13 5.12
N SER A 74 0.05 4.43 5.05
CA SER A 74 0.85 4.12 6.23
C SER A 74 2.34 4.14 5.94
N SER A 75 3.16 4.50 6.92
CA SER A 75 4.62 4.40 6.79
C SER A 75 5.05 2.93 6.89
N VAL A 76 5.96 2.54 6.00
CA VAL A 76 6.55 1.20 5.96
C VAL A 76 8.05 1.34 6.14
N ASN A 77 8.63 0.53 7.00
CA ASN A 77 10.05 0.67 7.32
C ASN A 77 10.89 0.39 6.08
N SER A 78 11.96 1.16 5.90
CA SER A 78 12.89 1.06 4.78
C SER A 78 14.28 1.53 5.22
N PRO A 79 15.36 1.17 4.50
CA PRO A 79 16.69 1.74 4.74
C PRO A 79 16.72 3.26 4.76
N SER A 80 15.95 3.94 3.91
CA SER A 80 15.87 5.40 3.90
C SER A 80 15.02 5.98 5.03
N GLY A 81 14.09 5.20 5.61
CA GLY A 81 13.17 5.67 6.65
C GLY A 81 12.08 6.62 6.14
N ARG A 82 11.82 6.63 4.83
CA ARG A 82 10.98 7.64 4.13
C ARG A 82 9.81 7.04 3.35
N VAL A 83 9.60 5.73 3.40
CA VAL A 83 8.63 5.04 2.55
C VAL A 83 7.22 5.02 3.17
N VAL A 84 6.23 5.30 2.32
CA VAL A 84 4.80 5.24 2.61
C VAL A 84 4.15 4.31 1.59
N VAL A 85 3.18 3.50 2.01
CA VAL A 85 2.36 2.64 1.13
C VAL A 85 0.92 3.15 1.06
N THR A 86 0.32 3.11 -0.12
CA THR A 86 -1.08 3.47 -0.38
C THR A 86 -1.63 2.70 -1.59
N ALA A 87 -2.85 3.00 -2.03
CA ALA A 87 -3.45 2.40 -3.22
C ALA A 87 -2.92 3.05 -4.51
N GLY A 88 -2.85 2.27 -5.59
CA GLY A 88 -2.42 2.74 -6.90
C GLY A 88 -3.29 3.88 -7.41
N HIS A 89 -4.61 3.78 -7.22
CA HIS A 89 -5.57 4.78 -7.70
C HIS A 89 -5.45 6.14 -7.01
N CYS A 90 -4.84 6.20 -5.82
CA CYS A 90 -4.51 7.47 -5.16
C CYS A 90 -3.41 8.21 -5.93
N VAL A 91 -2.51 7.48 -6.60
CA VAL A 91 -1.38 8.02 -7.37
C VAL A 91 -1.71 8.20 -8.85
N TYR A 92 -2.44 7.26 -9.45
CA TYR A 92 -2.77 7.25 -10.87
C TYR A 92 -4.19 6.73 -11.11
N ARG A 93 -5.04 7.50 -11.77
CA ARG A 93 -6.40 7.09 -12.10
C ARG A 93 -6.45 6.42 -13.47
N ALA A 94 -6.31 5.09 -13.51
CA ALA A 94 -6.22 4.31 -14.75
C ALA A 94 -7.39 4.51 -15.71
N SER A 95 -8.61 4.74 -15.20
CA SER A 95 -9.80 4.97 -16.03
C SER A 95 -9.74 6.25 -16.86
N THR A 96 -8.95 7.25 -16.44
CA THR A 96 -8.85 8.56 -17.12
C THR A 96 -7.42 8.90 -17.55
N GLY A 97 -6.43 8.09 -17.15
CA GLY A 97 -5.01 8.41 -17.33
C GLY A 97 -4.49 9.54 -16.44
N GLY A 98 -5.28 9.99 -15.46
CA GLY A 98 -4.94 11.13 -14.61
C GLY A 98 -3.85 10.81 -13.59
N VAL A 99 -2.84 11.66 -13.49
CA VAL A 99 -1.76 11.53 -12.49
C VAL A 99 -2.04 12.48 -11.34
N SER A 100 -1.98 11.96 -10.10
CA SER A 100 -2.09 12.78 -8.90
C SER A 100 -0.76 13.46 -8.55
N THR A 101 -0.82 14.65 -7.96
CA THR A 101 0.34 15.49 -7.62
C THR A 101 0.18 16.12 -6.23
N ASN A 102 1.19 16.87 -5.77
CA ASN A 102 1.13 17.65 -4.52
C ASN A 102 0.76 16.82 -3.27
N PHE A 103 1.28 15.59 -3.19
CA PHE A 103 0.98 14.72 -2.06
C PHE A 103 1.57 15.25 -0.76
N THR A 104 0.78 15.15 0.30
CA THR A 104 1.20 15.34 1.69
C THR A 104 0.67 14.21 2.54
N TYR A 105 1.56 13.55 3.26
CA TYR A 105 1.24 12.50 4.21
C TYR A 105 1.13 13.06 5.63
N HIS A 106 0.01 12.79 6.31
CA HIS A 106 -0.30 13.25 7.66
C HIS A 106 -0.33 12.04 8.62
N PRO A 107 0.82 11.60 9.15
CA PRO A 107 0.87 10.46 10.06
C PRO A 107 0.14 10.76 11.37
N GLY A 108 -0.58 9.76 11.89
CA GLY A 108 -1.32 9.86 13.14
C GLY A 108 -2.36 10.97 13.13
N TYR A 109 -3.02 11.23 12.01
CA TYR A 109 -4.05 12.26 11.97
C TYR A 109 -5.21 11.91 12.94
N HIS A 110 -5.64 12.87 13.76
CA HIS A 110 -6.82 12.71 14.62
C HIS A 110 -7.40 14.07 15.00
N MET A 111 -8.58 14.41 14.47
CA MET A 111 -9.36 15.61 14.82
C MET A 111 -8.51 16.89 14.76
N GLY A 112 -7.79 17.08 13.65
CA GLY A 112 -6.86 18.20 13.46
C GLY A 112 -5.53 18.11 14.21
N VAL A 113 -5.40 17.22 15.20
CA VAL A 113 -4.12 16.86 15.83
C VAL A 113 -3.35 15.99 14.85
N ARG A 114 -2.13 16.40 14.53
CA ARG A 114 -1.26 15.67 13.61
C ARG A 114 0.18 15.76 14.08
N LEU A 115 0.90 14.66 13.91
CA LEU A 115 2.36 14.76 13.81
C LEU A 115 2.73 15.71 12.65
N PRO A 116 3.97 16.20 12.58
CA PRO A 116 4.44 16.93 11.41
C PRO A 116 4.04 16.21 10.11
N ALA A 117 3.51 16.98 9.16
CA ALA A 117 3.14 16.45 7.86
C ALA A 117 4.34 16.40 6.93
N PHE A 118 4.37 15.40 6.06
CA PHE A 118 5.49 15.11 5.16
C PHE A 118 5.06 15.32 3.71
N THR A 119 5.69 16.26 3.01
CA THR A 119 5.52 16.37 1.56
C THR A 119 6.18 15.17 0.87
N VAL A 120 5.71 14.78 -0.31
CA VAL A 120 6.24 13.63 -1.04
C VAL A 120 7.17 14.08 -2.16
N ALA A 121 8.36 13.48 -2.19
CA ALA A 121 9.37 13.71 -3.24
C ALA A 121 9.14 12.82 -4.47
N TYR A 122 8.61 11.62 -4.26
CA TYR A 122 8.44 10.62 -5.31
C TYR A 122 7.24 9.72 -5.01
N ALA A 123 6.46 9.36 -6.04
CA ALA A 123 5.35 8.44 -5.94
C ALA A 123 5.36 7.49 -7.14
N GLU A 124 5.18 6.20 -6.90
CA GLU A 124 5.18 5.17 -7.93
C GLU A 124 4.09 4.14 -7.65
N ALA A 125 3.14 4.02 -8.59
CA ALA A 125 2.14 2.97 -8.58
C ALA A 125 2.66 1.72 -9.31
N ALA A 126 2.10 0.55 -8.99
CA ALA A 126 2.44 -0.68 -9.70
C ALA A 126 2.21 -0.52 -11.22
N PRO A 127 3.14 -0.95 -12.08
CA PRO A 127 2.99 -0.84 -13.53
C PRO A 127 1.70 -1.47 -14.07
N GLN A 128 1.26 -2.57 -13.48
CA GLN A 128 0.01 -3.25 -13.84
C GLN A 128 -1.23 -2.42 -13.49
N TRP A 129 -1.17 -1.64 -12.41
CA TRP A 129 -2.25 -0.72 -12.05
C TRP A 129 -2.40 0.39 -13.09
N LEU A 130 -1.32 0.83 -13.73
CA LEU A 130 -1.41 1.82 -14.82
C LEU A 130 -2.30 1.33 -15.98
N GLN A 131 -2.46 0.00 -16.10
CA GLN A 131 -3.34 -0.65 -17.07
C GLN A 131 -4.72 -1.02 -16.50
N GLY A 132 -5.05 -0.55 -15.30
CA GLY A 132 -6.34 -0.78 -14.63
C GLY A 132 -6.47 -2.12 -13.91
N ASP A 133 -5.36 -2.81 -13.63
CA ASP A 133 -5.42 -4.10 -12.92
C ASP A 133 -5.57 -3.93 -11.40
N TYR A 134 -6.80 -4.09 -10.89
CA TYR A 134 -7.12 -4.04 -9.46
C TYR A 134 -6.37 -5.05 -8.58
N ARG A 135 -5.78 -6.10 -9.16
CA ARG A 135 -4.91 -7.05 -8.44
C ARG A 135 -3.58 -6.42 -8.02
N HIS A 136 -3.26 -5.26 -8.59
CA HIS A 136 -2.02 -4.53 -8.37
C HIS A 136 -2.28 -3.07 -7.98
N ASP A 137 -3.48 -2.73 -7.49
CA ASP A 137 -3.86 -1.38 -7.07
C ASP A 137 -3.15 -0.96 -5.76
N TYR A 138 -1.83 -0.81 -5.84
CA TYR A 138 -0.96 -0.34 -4.77
C TYR A 138 0.13 0.57 -5.33
N ALA A 139 0.63 1.44 -4.46
CA ALA A 139 1.69 2.37 -4.74
C ALA A 139 2.59 2.56 -3.51
N PHE A 140 3.83 2.96 -3.76
CA PHE A 140 4.73 3.45 -2.73
C PHE A 140 5.13 4.89 -3.02
N LEU A 141 5.31 5.65 -1.94
CA LEU A 141 5.69 7.06 -1.95
C LEU A 141 6.94 7.22 -1.09
N VAL A 142 7.74 8.22 -1.42
CA VAL A 142 8.95 8.61 -0.67
C VAL A 142 8.75 10.04 -0.20
N THR A 143 8.71 10.24 1.12
CA THR A 143 8.54 11.57 1.71
C THR A 143 9.81 12.40 1.59
N ASN A 144 9.72 13.72 1.57
CA ASN A 144 10.83 14.58 1.96
C ASN A 144 11.12 14.43 3.45
N ASP A 145 12.32 14.82 3.87
CA ASP A 145 12.59 15.02 5.29
C ASP A 145 11.90 16.30 5.76
N LEU A 146 11.68 16.41 7.06
CA LEU A 146 11.21 17.66 7.65
C LEU A 146 12.28 18.75 7.50
N PRO A 147 11.90 20.04 7.60
CA PRO A 147 12.87 21.15 7.55
C PRO A 147 13.98 21.07 8.60
N ASP A 148 13.77 20.33 9.69
CA ASP A 148 14.75 20.07 10.75
C ASP A 148 15.61 18.81 10.51
N GLY A 149 15.49 18.18 9.33
CA GLY A 149 16.26 17.00 8.91
C GLY A 149 15.73 15.67 9.44
N ARG A 150 14.64 15.63 10.21
CA ARG A 150 14.06 14.37 10.68
C ARG A 150 13.34 13.63 9.56
N ARG A 151 13.55 12.32 9.51
CA ARG A 151 12.87 11.43 8.56
C ARG A 151 11.52 10.99 9.12
N LEU A 152 10.67 10.47 8.24
CA LEU A 152 9.35 9.97 8.59
C LEU A 152 9.39 8.92 9.71
N VAL A 153 10.27 7.91 9.59
CA VAL A 153 10.38 6.84 10.59
C VAL A 153 10.79 7.35 11.97
N ASP A 154 11.61 8.41 12.03
CA ASP A 154 12.08 9.00 13.29
C ASP A 154 10.93 9.70 14.04
N VAL A 155 9.86 10.08 13.34
CA VAL A 155 8.70 10.80 13.91
C VAL A 155 7.52 9.86 14.16
N ALA A 156 7.10 9.13 13.12
CA ALA A 156 5.86 8.38 13.12
C ALA A 156 6.05 6.87 13.39
N GLY A 157 7.29 6.40 13.42
CA GLY A 157 7.60 4.98 13.33
C GLY A 157 7.24 4.43 11.95
N ALA A 158 7.29 3.11 11.81
CA ALA A 158 6.86 2.46 10.58
C ALA A 158 6.44 1.01 10.80
N HIS A 159 5.49 0.55 10.00
CA HIS A 159 5.08 -0.85 9.98
C HIS A 159 6.14 -1.73 9.31
N GLY A 160 6.08 -3.03 9.59
CA GLY A 160 6.78 -4.02 8.78
C GLY A 160 6.08 -4.23 7.43
N LEU A 161 6.73 -4.96 6.54
CA LEU A 161 6.15 -5.36 5.23
C LEU A 161 6.38 -6.84 5.01
N ILE A 162 5.30 -7.55 4.69
CA ILE A 162 5.31 -8.97 4.33
C ILE A 162 4.66 -9.14 2.97
N ILE A 163 5.35 -9.83 2.08
CA ILE A 163 4.78 -10.33 0.82
C ILE A 163 4.41 -11.80 0.96
N ASN A 164 3.68 -12.30 -0.03
CA ASN A 164 3.22 -13.67 -0.10
C ASN A 164 2.43 -14.12 1.13
N SER A 165 1.67 -13.19 1.71
CA SER A 165 0.90 -13.44 2.92
C SER A 165 -0.29 -14.34 2.63
N ALA A 166 -0.62 -15.25 3.54
CA ALA A 166 -1.74 -16.17 3.36
C ALA A 166 -3.08 -15.44 3.21
N TYR A 167 -4.07 -16.03 2.54
CA TYR A 167 -5.39 -15.39 2.44
C TYR A 167 -6.19 -15.45 3.74
N ARG A 168 -6.29 -16.66 4.33
CA ARG A 168 -7.09 -16.91 5.55
C ARG A 168 -6.28 -16.59 6.81
N GLN A 169 -6.35 -15.35 7.26
CA GLN A 169 -5.68 -14.89 8.49
C GLN A 169 -6.42 -13.72 9.14
N GLN A 170 -6.21 -13.54 10.44
CA GLN A 170 -6.68 -12.36 11.16
C GLN A 170 -5.91 -11.13 10.70
N VAL A 171 -6.63 -10.06 10.38
CA VAL A 171 -6.07 -8.78 9.95
C VAL A 171 -6.76 -7.62 10.68
N HIS A 172 -6.00 -6.56 10.86
CA HIS A 172 -6.46 -5.25 11.25
C HIS A 172 -6.39 -4.33 10.03
N VAL A 173 -7.52 -3.80 9.59
CA VAL A 173 -7.59 -2.87 8.45
C VAL A 173 -7.87 -1.49 9.00
N ALA A 174 -7.02 -0.52 8.67
CA ALA A 174 -7.14 0.86 9.15
C ALA A 174 -7.28 1.84 7.97
N GLY A 175 -7.91 2.99 8.22
CA GLY A 175 -8.01 4.08 7.25
C GLY A 175 -8.79 5.28 7.78
N TYR A 176 -9.06 6.24 6.90
CA TYR A 176 -9.75 7.51 7.17
C TYR A 176 -10.95 7.67 6.22
N PRO A 177 -11.99 6.82 6.36
CA PRO A 177 -13.19 6.92 5.55
C PRO A 177 -13.96 8.22 5.82
N TYR A 178 -14.25 8.99 4.77
CA TYR A 178 -14.98 10.25 4.82
C TYR A 178 -16.38 10.10 5.42
N ARG A 179 -17.09 9.02 5.10
CA ARG A 179 -18.47 8.79 5.60
C ARG A 179 -18.54 8.43 7.08
N MET A 180 -17.41 8.23 7.74
CA MET A 180 -17.37 8.05 9.20
C MET A 180 -17.19 9.43 9.84
N GLU A 181 -16.21 9.63 10.70
CA GLU A 181 -15.95 10.90 11.39
C GLU A 181 -15.44 12.00 10.43
N ASN A 182 -16.05 12.20 9.25
CA ASN A 182 -15.61 13.08 8.17
C ASN A 182 -14.18 12.82 7.68
N GLY A 183 -13.67 11.59 7.89
CA GLY A 183 -12.26 11.26 7.65
C GLY A 183 -11.31 11.95 8.63
N GLU A 184 -11.81 12.43 9.77
CA GLU A 184 -11.02 13.18 10.75
C GLU A 184 -10.37 12.29 11.81
N ALA A 185 -10.78 11.02 11.93
CA ALA A 185 -10.17 10.06 12.84
C ALA A 185 -9.83 8.75 12.13
N GLN A 186 -8.80 8.09 12.66
CA GLN A 186 -8.46 6.73 12.25
C GLN A 186 -9.61 5.79 12.61
N TRP A 187 -10.12 5.12 11.59
CA TRP A 187 -11.12 4.07 11.72
C TRP A 187 -10.51 2.71 11.38
N TYR A 188 -11.05 1.64 11.96
CA TYR A 188 -10.52 0.31 11.73
C TYR A 188 -11.56 -0.81 11.87
N CYS A 189 -11.22 -1.96 11.28
CA CYS A 189 -11.90 -3.23 11.45
C CYS A 189 -10.91 -4.33 11.82
N TRP A 190 -11.42 -5.32 12.53
CA TRP A 190 -10.77 -6.59 12.76
C TRP A 190 -11.59 -7.71 12.12
N GLY A 191 -10.91 -8.65 11.49
CA GLY A 191 -11.59 -9.81 10.92
C GLY A 191 -10.64 -10.81 10.29
N THR A 192 -11.22 -11.96 9.95
CA THR A 192 -10.52 -12.96 9.14
C THR A 192 -10.62 -12.57 7.68
N ALA A 193 -9.49 -12.26 7.05
CA ALA A 193 -9.40 -12.10 5.62
C ALA A 193 -9.67 -13.43 4.89
N GLY A 194 -10.18 -13.32 3.67
CA GLY A 194 -10.36 -14.41 2.71
C GLY A 194 -9.70 -14.08 1.38
N ARG A 195 -10.06 -14.85 0.35
CA ARG A 195 -9.67 -14.62 -1.05
C ARG A 195 -10.91 -14.28 -1.85
N GLU A 196 -10.87 -13.20 -2.61
CA GLU A 196 -11.92 -12.85 -3.56
C GLU A 196 -12.04 -13.96 -4.62
N ALA A 197 -13.27 -14.37 -4.92
CA ALA A 197 -13.53 -15.44 -5.88
C ALA A 197 -13.05 -15.05 -7.29
N GLY A 198 -12.33 -15.94 -7.96
CA GLY A 198 -11.83 -15.71 -9.32
C GLY A 198 -10.65 -14.74 -9.45
N THR A 199 -10.16 -14.15 -8.35
CA THR A 199 -9.00 -13.23 -8.36
C THR A 199 -7.95 -13.68 -7.35
N ASN A 200 -6.82 -12.99 -7.25
CA ASN A 200 -5.83 -13.16 -6.19
C ASN A 200 -5.95 -12.07 -5.10
N ARG A 201 -7.03 -11.31 -5.02
CA ARG A 201 -7.15 -10.23 -4.02
C ARG A 201 -7.60 -10.79 -2.67
N HIS A 202 -7.16 -10.16 -1.60
CA HIS A 202 -7.73 -10.36 -0.28
C HIS A 202 -9.13 -9.76 -0.21
N THR A 203 -9.98 -10.34 0.64
CA THR A 203 -11.33 -9.82 0.90
C THR A 203 -11.65 -9.91 2.40
N MET A 204 -12.38 -8.93 2.93
CA MET A 204 -12.84 -8.93 4.33
C MET A 204 -14.09 -8.07 4.46
N GLY A 205 -15.11 -8.59 5.14
CA GLY A 205 -16.28 -7.79 5.51
C GLY A 205 -15.87 -6.70 6.50
N CYS A 206 -16.10 -5.45 6.13
CA CYS A 206 -15.78 -4.29 6.94
C CYS A 206 -16.40 -3.03 6.32
N ASP A 207 -17.20 -2.31 7.11
CA ASP A 207 -17.95 -1.12 6.71
C ASP A 207 -17.03 0.12 6.59
N GLY A 208 -16.06 0.09 5.68
CA GLY A 208 -15.18 1.22 5.35
C GLY A 208 -15.51 1.78 3.97
N ASN A 209 -16.01 3.01 3.91
CA ASN A 209 -16.41 3.67 2.65
C ASN A 209 -15.27 4.54 2.06
N ASP A 210 -15.60 5.36 1.06
CA ASP A 210 -14.75 6.39 0.43
C ASP A 210 -13.78 7.05 1.43
N GLY A 211 -12.50 7.17 1.09
CA GLY A 211 -11.43 7.71 1.95
C GLY A 211 -10.59 6.65 2.67
N ALA A 212 -11.10 5.43 2.85
CA ALA A 212 -10.30 4.31 3.39
C ALA A 212 -9.27 3.75 2.39
N SER A 213 -9.38 4.10 1.11
CA SER A 213 -8.46 3.72 0.03
C SER A 213 -7.00 3.94 0.41
N GLY A 214 -6.16 2.93 0.21
CA GLY A 214 -4.74 2.96 0.54
C GLY A 214 -4.39 2.70 2.00
N GLY A 215 -5.39 2.62 2.88
CA GLY A 215 -5.19 2.25 4.28
C GLY A 215 -4.66 0.81 4.42
N PRO A 216 -3.77 0.52 5.38
CA PRO A 216 -3.07 -0.75 5.42
C PRO A 216 -3.95 -1.90 5.92
N TRP A 217 -3.65 -3.08 5.40
CA TRP A 217 -4.06 -4.35 5.98
C TRP A 217 -2.89 -4.92 6.77
N LEU A 218 -3.07 -5.03 8.08
CA LEU A 218 -2.02 -5.35 9.03
C LEU A 218 -2.26 -6.74 9.62
N ARG A 219 -1.23 -7.59 9.59
CA ARG A 219 -1.17 -8.79 10.44
C ARG A 219 -0.31 -8.52 11.66
N ASN A 220 -0.46 -9.36 12.70
CA ASN A 220 0.30 -9.25 13.95
C ASN A 220 0.23 -7.84 14.57
N TYR A 221 -0.90 -7.15 14.40
CA TYR A 221 -1.08 -5.80 14.91
C TYR A 221 -1.17 -5.82 16.44
N LYS A 222 -0.50 -4.88 17.10
CA LYS A 222 -0.33 -4.83 18.55
C LYS A 222 -0.85 -3.52 19.12
N PRO A 223 -1.17 -3.46 20.43
CA PRO A 223 -1.62 -2.22 21.09
C PRO A 223 -0.61 -1.06 21.08
N ASN A 224 0.62 -1.29 20.64
CA ASN A 224 1.60 -0.23 20.41
C ASN A 224 1.43 0.47 19.05
N GLY A 225 0.35 0.18 18.34
CA GLY A 225 0.04 0.80 17.05
C GLY A 225 0.86 0.25 15.89
N LEU A 226 1.53 -0.91 16.01
CA LEU A 226 2.38 -1.47 14.96
C LEU A 226 1.94 -2.88 14.55
N GLY A 227 2.14 -3.18 13.26
CA GLY A 227 1.96 -4.51 12.68
C GLY A 227 2.78 -4.66 11.39
N ASP A 228 2.44 -5.69 10.61
CA ASP A 228 3.05 -5.97 9.32
C ASP A 228 2.05 -5.72 8.20
N VAL A 229 2.34 -4.79 7.30
CA VAL A 229 1.55 -4.55 6.09
C VAL A 229 1.63 -5.78 5.20
N ILE A 230 0.47 -6.26 4.77
CA ILE A 230 0.34 -7.36 3.80
C ILE A 230 -0.40 -6.93 2.53
N SER A 231 -1.10 -5.79 2.58
CA SER A 231 -1.89 -5.22 1.50
C SER A 231 -2.38 -3.80 1.87
N VAL A 232 -3.13 -3.16 0.97
CA VAL A 232 -3.80 -1.88 1.17
C VAL A 232 -5.25 -1.93 0.67
N THR A 233 -6.16 -1.20 1.29
CA THR A 233 -7.56 -1.15 0.84
C THR A 233 -7.65 -0.54 -0.57
N SER A 234 -8.23 -1.28 -1.52
CA SER A 234 -8.33 -0.85 -2.92
C SER A 234 -9.77 -0.50 -3.30
N THR A 235 -10.72 -1.40 -3.06
CA THR A 235 -12.14 -1.17 -3.37
C THR A 235 -13.03 -1.69 -2.25
N ASN A 236 -14.23 -1.13 -2.08
CA ASN A 236 -15.23 -1.64 -1.15
C ASN A 236 -16.61 -1.83 -1.82
N PRO A 237 -16.78 -2.84 -2.70
CA PRO A 237 -18.12 -3.18 -3.19
C PRO A 237 -18.96 -3.81 -2.08
N ASN A 238 -20.20 -3.35 -1.90
CA ASN A 238 -21.18 -3.96 -1.00
C ASN A 238 -20.67 -4.19 0.45
N LYS A 239 -19.92 -3.25 1.02
CA LYS A 239 -19.35 -3.33 2.39
C LYS A 239 -18.27 -4.41 2.57
N ILE A 240 -17.67 -4.85 1.47
CA ILE A 240 -16.59 -5.84 1.47
C ILE A 240 -15.33 -5.16 0.96
N ASN A 241 -14.34 -4.96 1.83
CA ASN A 241 -13.05 -4.41 1.41
C ASN A 241 -12.28 -5.47 0.62
N HIS A 242 -11.78 -5.09 -0.55
CA HIS A 242 -10.87 -5.88 -1.36
C HIS A 242 -9.51 -5.20 -1.41
N ALA A 243 -8.45 -6.01 -1.39
CA ALA A 243 -7.08 -5.53 -1.28
C ALA A 243 -6.14 -6.37 -2.15
N PRO A 244 -5.24 -5.77 -2.95
CA PRO A 244 -4.36 -6.49 -3.86
C PRO A 244 -3.39 -7.39 -3.12
N TYR A 245 -3.09 -8.56 -3.66
CA TYR A 245 -2.10 -9.44 -3.04
C TYR A 245 -0.69 -8.92 -3.30
N PHE A 246 0.08 -8.75 -2.23
CA PHE A 246 1.48 -8.35 -2.34
C PHE A 246 2.36 -9.55 -2.68
N GLY A 247 2.60 -9.73 -3.97
CA GLY A 247 3.50 -10.74 -4.54
C GLY A 247 4.89 -10.22 -4.90
N PRO A 248 5.63 -10.93 -5.77
CA PRO A 248 6.95 -10.50 -6.26
C PRO A 248 6.97 -9.10 -6.88
N GLU A 249 5.88 -8.65 -7.46
CA GLU A 249 5.78 -7.33 -8.10
C GLU A 249 5.66 -6.22 -7.06
N ALA A 250 4.98 -6.46 -5.94
CA ALA A 250 4.99 -5.56 -4.80
C ALA A 250 6.38 -5.48 -4.16
N LYS A 251 7.10 -6.63 -4.08
CA LYS A 251 8.50 -6.66 -3.64
C LYS A 251 9.39 -5.81 -4.52
N ALA A 252 9.30 -5.99 -5.84
CA ALA A 252 10.11 -5.24 -6.80
C ALA A 252 9.88 -3.73 -6.68
N LEU A 253 8.62 -3.31 -6.57
CA LEU A 253 8.26 -1.90 -6.40
C LEU A 253 8.74 -1.34 -5.04
N TYR A 254 8.58 -2.07 -3.94
CA TYR A 254 9.12 -1.63 -2.65
C TYR A 254 10.65 -1.45 -2.72
N LEU A 255 11.38 -2.40 -3.32
CA LEU A 255 12.83 -2.33 -3.44
C LEU A 255 13.30 -1.18 -4.35
N SER A 256 12.52 -0.76 -5.34
CA SER A 256 12.87 0.39 -6.21
C SER A 256 12.85 1.73 -5.45
N VAL A 257 12.11 1.81 -4.33
CA VAL A 257 11.97 3.02 -3.51
C VAL A 257 12.63 2.95 -2.14
N ALA A 258 12.97 1.76 -1.65
CA ALA A 258 13.41 1.54 -0.26
C ALA A 258 14.68 2.33 0.16
N ASN A 259 15.56 2.64 -0.80
CA ASN A 259 16.80 3.40 -0.56
C ASN A 259 16.72 4.87 -1.01
N ARG A 260 15.55 5.33 -1.47
CA ARG A 260 15.35 6.71 -1.91
C ARG A 260 15.08 7.64 -0.74
#